data_AF-A0A519G1U0-F1
#
_entry.id   AF-A0A519G1U0-F1
#
_cell.length_a   1.000
_cell.length_b   1.000
_cell.length_c   1.000
_cell.angle_alpha   90.00
_cell.angle_beta   90.00
_cell.angle_gamma   90.00
#
_symmetry.space_group_name_H-M   'P 1'
#
loop_
_entity.id
_entity.type
_entity.pdbx_description
1 polymer ?
#
loop_
_entity_poly.entity_id
_entity_poly.type
_entity_poly.pdbx_seq_one_letter_code
_entity_poly.pdbx_strand_id
1 'polypeptide(L)'
;AGSVIDPGMFTGSEDVSWFARESGVPLVFWFWGGHDPQAYAEAEAAGTINESVPTNHSPFFAPVLHPTIERGVDALVVAATEFLSGGAE
;
A
#
# COMPACT_ATOMS: atom_id res chain seq x y z
N ALA A 1 11.84 4.26 13.43
CA ALA A 1 11.24 5.35 12.62
C ALA A 1 10.18 4.71 11.73
N GLY A 2 8.98 5.28 11.68
CA GLY A 2 7.75 4.56 11.30
C GLY A 2 7.72 4.04 9.86
N SER A 3 7.29 2.79 9.70
CA SER A 3 7.01 2.14 8.40
C SER A 3 5.67 2.56 7.79
N VAL A 4 5.03 3.58 8.36
CA VAL A 4 3.73 4.11 7.96
C VAL A 4 3.92 5.58 7.65
N ILE A 5 3.46 6.00 6.47
CA ILE A 5 3.49 7.38 6.00
C ILE A 5 2.08 7.81 5.63
N ASP A 6 1.79 9.10 5.76
CA ASP A 6 0.62 9.73 5.15
C ASP A 6 1.04 10.30 3.79
N PRO A 7 0.69 9.65 2.67
CA PRO A 7 1.04 10.13 1.34
C PRO A 7 0.13 11.27 0.86
N GLY A 8 -0.89 11.65 1.65
CA GLY A 8 -1.94 12.57 1.22
C GLY A 8 -2.94 11.92 0.26
N MET A 9 -3.66 12.79 -0.47
CA MET A 9 -4.72 12.38 -1.38
C MET A 9 -4.15 11.87 -2.70
N PHE A 10 -4.64 10.72 -3.17
CA PHE A 10 -4.39 10.22 -4.52
C PHE A 10 -5.51 10.63 -5.49
N THR A 11 -5.17 10.72 -6.77
CA THR A 11 -6.12 11.01 -7.86
C THR A 11 -6.80 9.75 -8.41
N GLY A 12 -6.31 8.56 -8.06
CA GLY A 12 -6.94 7.28 -8.40
C GLY A 12 -8.27 7.09 -7.68
N SER A 13 -9.17 6.33 -8.30
CA SER A 13 -10.48 5.96 -7.74
C SER A 13 -10.55 4.45 -7.51
N GLU A 14 -11.35 4.03 -6.52
CA GLU A 14 -11.62 2.62 -6.22
C GLU A 14 -13.08 2.48 -5.75
N ASP A 15 -13.75 1.38 -6.10
CA ASP A 15 -15.16 1.13 -5.74
C ASP A 15 -15.34 0.46 -4.37
N VAL A 16 -14.26 0.10 -3.67
CA VAL A 16 -14.23 -0.56 -2.34
C VAL A 16 -15.15 0.10 -1.28
N SER A 17 -15.41 1.40 -1.40
CA SER A 17 -16.35 2.12 -0.53
C SER A 17 -17.77 1.56 -0.56
N TRP A 18 -18.16 0.84 -1.62
CA TRP A 18 -19.47 0.22 -1.75
C TRP A 18 -19.68 -0.86 -0.68
N PHE A 19 -18.65 -1.66 -0.37
CA PHE A 19 -18.74 -2.69 0.68
C PHE A 19 -19.01 -2.08 2.06
N ALA A 20 -18.31 -1.00 2.40
CA ALA A 20 -18.48 -0.30 3.66
C ALA A 20 -19.84 0.40 3.76
N ARG A 21 -20.27 1.04 2.66
CA ARG A 21 -21.58 1.69 2.55
C ARG A 21 -22.73 0.69 2.74
N GLU A 22 -22.67 -0.47 2.08
CA GLU A 22 -23.75 -1.47 2.12
C GLU A 22 -23.82 -2.20 3.46
N SER A 23 -22.68 -2.44 4.12
CA SER A 23 -22.63 -3.09 5.43
C SER A 23 -22.79 -2.12 6.61
N GLY A 24 -22.68 -0.82 6.39
CA GLY A 24 -22.78 0.20 7.44
C GLY A 24 -21.58 0.22 8.40
N VAL A 25 -20.41 -0.24 7.96
CA VAL A 25 -19.18 -0.32 8.77
C VAL A 25 -18.13 0.70 8.30
N PRO A 26 -17.21 1.17 9.17
CA PRO A 26 -16.12 2.03 8.75
C PRO A 26 -15.15 1.31 7.78
N LEU A 27 -14.51 2.08 6.90
CA LEU A 27 -13.50 1.60 5.95
C LEU A 27 -12.15 2.25 6.20
N VAL A 28 -11.10 1.44 6.16
CA VAL A 28 -9.72 1.90 5.98
C VAL A 28 -9.17 1.24 4.72
N PHE A 29 -8.58 2.02 3.83
CA PHE A 29 -7.90 1.57 2.63
C PHE A 29 -6.47 2.12 2.63
N TRP A 30 -5.48 1.27 2.34
CA TRP A 30 -4.07 1.64 2.43
C TRP A 30 -3.27 1.07 1.26
N PHE A 31 -2.04 1.55 1.13
CA PHE A 31 -1.06 1.09 0.15
C PHE A 31 0.17 0.54 0.85
N TRP A 32 0.93 -0.30 0.16
CA TRP A 32 2.29 -0.65 0.53
C TRP A 32 3.18 -0.68 -0.71
N GLY A 33 4.49 -0.56 -0.52
CA GLY A 33 5.45 -0.50 -1.61
C GLY A 33 5.66 -1.84 -2.33
N GLY A 34 6.04 -1.75 -3.60
CA GLY A 34 6.38 -2.91 -4.43
C GLY A 34 7.63 -2.74 -5.31
N HIS A 35 8.26 -1.56 -5.29
CA HIS A 35 9.44 -1.30 -6.10
C HIS A 35 10.71 -1.88 -5.47
N ASP A 36 11.71 -2.14 -6.31
CA ASP A 36 13.05 -2.45 -5.83
C ASP A 36 13.56 -1.29 -4.95
N PRO A 37 13.95 -1.53 -3.69
CA PRO A 37 14.30 -0.46 -2.76
C PRO A 37 15.51 0.34 -3.21
N GLN A 38 16.47 -0.30 -3.88
CA GLN A 38 17.67 0.39 -4.35
C GLN A 38 17.34 1.28 -5.54
N ALA A 39 16.63 0.77 -6.54
CA ALA A 39 16.21 1.55 -7.70
C ALA A 39 15.32 2.75 -7.30
N TYR A 40 14.40 2.56 -6.34
CA TYR A 40 13.58 3.64 -5.83
C TYR A 40 14.43 4.71 -5.11
N ALA A 41 15.36 4.30 -4.24
CA ALA A 41 16.24 5.22 -3.53
C ALA A 41 17.18 6.00 -4.48
N GLU A 42 17.66 5.36 -5.55
CA GLU A 42 18.45 6.01 -6.59
C GLU A 42 17.62 7.06 -7.35
N ALA A 43 16.37 6.74 -7.73
CA ALA A 43 15.46 7.69 -8.36
C ALA A 43 15.08 8.85 -7.43
N GLU A 44 14.88 8.59 -6.14
CA GLU A 44 14.63 9.63 -5.13
C GLU A 44 15.83 10.56 -4.98
N ALA A 45 17.04 10.01 -4.82
CA ALA A 45 18.27 10.80 -4.71
C ALA A 45 18.55 11.65 -5.96
N ALA A 46 18.17 11.16 -7.14
CA ALA A 46 18.27 11.88 -8.40
C ALA A 46 17.12 12.88 -8.64
N GLY A 47 16.04 12.83 -7.86
CA GLY A 47 14.84 13.63 -8.08
C GLY A 47 14.03 13.23 -9.32
N THR A 48 14.14 11.97 -9.75
CA THR A 48 13.56 11.44 -11.00
C THR A 48 12.50 10.37 -10.79
N ILE A 49 11.84 10.35 -9.61
CA ILE A 49 10.82 9.34 -9.27
C ILE A 49 9.72 9.28 -10.35
N ASN A 50 9.21 10.45 -10.77
CA ASN A 50 8.08 10.53 -11.70
C ASN A 50 8.41 10.01 -13.11
N GLU A 51 9.69 9.99 -13.47
CA GLU A 51 10.20 9.55 -14.77
C GLU A 51 10.72 8.11 -14.72
N SER A 52 11.34 7.72 -13.60
CA SER A 52 12.14 6.50 -13.49
C SER A 52 11.42 5.34 -12.79
N VAL A 53 10.36 5.63 -12.03
CA VAL A 53 9.59 4.62 -11.30
C VAL A 53 8.24 4.42 -12.00
N PRO A 54 8.04 3.30 -12.73
CA PRO A 54 6.76 3.00 -13.35
C PRO A 54 5.63 2.92 -12.31
N THR A 55 4.45 3.43 -12.62
CA THR A 55 3.28 3.36 -11.73
C THR A 55 2.21 2.40 -12.27
N ASN A 56 1.18 2.12 -11.47
CA ASN A 56 0.00 1.37 -11.90
C ASN A 56 -0.47 1.84 -13.29
N HIS A 57 -0.86 0.90 -14.16
CA HIS A 57 -1.26 1.08 -15.56
C HIS A 57 -0.12 1.35 -16.57
N SER A 58 1.14 1.45 -16.13
CA SER A 58 2.29 1.42 -17.05
C SER A 58 2.56 -0.01 -17.56
N PRO A 59 2.94 -0.23 -18.83
CA PRO A 59 3.37 -1.54 -19.33
C PRO A 59 4.69 -2.02 -18.70
N PHE A 60 5.40 -1.13 -18.00
CA PHE A 60 6.66 -1.43 -17.31
C PHE A 60 6.48 -1.62 -15.80
N PHE A 61 5.26 -1.49 -15.28
CA PHE A 61 5.02 -1.70 -13.86
C PHE A 61 5.12 -3.19 -13.51
N ALA A 62 6.15 -3.52 -12.75
CA ALA A 62 6.42 -4.87 -12.28
C ALA A 62 6.90 -4.80 -10.82
N PRO A 63 6.01 -5.01 -9.83
CA PRO A 63 6.42 -5.14 -8.44
C PRO A 63 7.43 -6.28 -8.26
N VAL A 64 8.41 -6.08 -7.38
CA VAL A 64 9.30 -7.16 -6.93
C VAL A 64 8.44 -8.20 -6.21
N LEU A 65 8.65 -9.49 -6.46
CA LEU A 65 7.79 -10.53 -5.88
C LEU A 65 7.93 -10.61 -4.35
N HIS A 66 9.18 -10.76 -3.89
CA HIS A 66 9.52 -10.80 -2.47
C HIS A 66 10.39 -9.58 -2.13
N PRO A 67 10.09 -8.85 -1.05
CA PRO A 67 9.13 -9.19 0.00
C PRO A 67 7.70 -8.66 -0.24
N THR A 68 7.35 -8.11 -1.40
CA THR A 68 6.08 -7.37 -1.59
C THR A 68 4.82 -8.17 -1.25
N ILE A 69 4.73 -9.42 -1.67
CA ILE A 69 3.59 -10.29 -1.31
C ILE A 69 3.55 -10.58 0.18
N GLU A 70 4.71 -10.84 0.80
CA GLU A 70 4.81 -11.10 2.24
C GLU A 70 4.39 -9.88 3.04
N ARG A 71 4.79 -8.67 2.63
CA ARG A 71 4.35 -7.43 3.26
C ARG A 71 2.84 -7.21 3.16
N GLY A 72 2.23 -7.56 2.05
CA GLY A 72 0.78 -7.51 1.89
C GLY A 72 0.07 -8.48 2.84
N VAL A 73 0.57 -9.71 2.95
CA VAL A 73 0.03 -10.72 3.89
C VAL A 73 0.22 -10.27 5.34
N ASP A 74 1.42 -9.83 5.72
CA ASP A 74 1.71 -9.33 7.06
C ASP A 74 0.77 -8.19 7.44
N ALA A 75 0.57 -7.21 6.54
CA ALA A 75 -0.31 -6.08 6.79
C ALA A 75 -1.77 -6.51 7.00
N LEU A 76 -2.29 -7.43 6.17
CA LEU A 76 -3.64 -7.96 6.31
C LEU A 76 -3.81 -8.76 7.61
N VAL A 77 -2.84 -9.60 7.95
CA VAL A 77 -2.87 -10.40 9.18
C VAL A 77 -2.85 -9.49 10.40
N VAL A 78 -1.92 -8.51 10.45
CA VAL A 78 -1.85 -7.54 11.55
C VAL A 78 -3.18 -6.81 11.70
N ALA A 79 -3.74 -6.26 10.62
CA ALA A 79 -5.02 -5.56 10.64
C ALA A 79 -6.17 -6.45 11.12
N ALA A 80 -6.25 -7.70 10.67
CA ALA A 80 -7.29 -8.63 11.11
C ALA A 80 -7.11 -9.01 12.59
N THR A 81 -5.88 -9.29 13.02
CA THR A 81 -5.62 -9.72 14.40
C THR A 81 -5.88 -8.63 15.43
N GLU A 82 -5.70 -7.35 15.09
CA GLU A 82 -6.07 -6.23 15.96
C GLU A 82 -7.54 -6.34 16.42
N PHE A 83 -8.45 -6.71 15.51
CA PHE A 83 -9.88 -6.81 15.84
C PHE A 83 -10.33 -8.22 16.24
N LEU A 84 -9.66 -9.27 15.76
CA LEU A 84 -10.13 -10.65 15.90
C LEU A 84 -9.40 -11.48 16.97
N SER A 85 -8.25 -11.03 17.47
CA SER A 85 -7.44 -11.82 18.42
C SER A 85 -7.97 -11.84 19.87
N GLY A 86 -9.12 -11.22 20.12
CA GLY A 86 -9.81 -11.30 21.41
C GLY A 86 -9.15 -10.48 22.54
N GLY A 87 -8.31 -9.50 22.21
CA GLY A 87 -7.71 -8.57 23.16
C GLY A 87 -8.26 -7.16 23.03
N ALA A 88 -8.77 -6.63 24.15
CA ALA A 88 -9.27 -5.28 24.45
C ALA A 88 -10.72 -4.98 24.00
N GLU A 89 -11.72 -4.99 24.88
CA GLU A 89 -11.99 -3.90 25.86
C GLU A 89 -10.81 -3.05 26.34
#